data_AF-A0A9W6UUZ9-F1
#
_entry.id   AF-A0A9W6UUZ9-F1
#
_cell.length_a   1.000
_cell.length_b   1.000
_cell.length_c   1.000
_cell.angle_alpha   90.00
_cell.angle_beta   90.00
_cell.angle_gamma   90.00
#
_symmetry.space_group_name_H-M   'P 1'
#
loop_
_entity.id
_entity.type
_entity.pdbx_description
1 polymer ?
#
loop_
_entity_poly.entity_id
_entity_poly.type
_entity_poly.pdbx_seq_one_letter_code
_entity_poly.pdbx_strand_id
1 'polypeptide(L)'
;MAAEMDISRSCASTWFDRYRCFGETGLLDRPSVPHRWPTATPPEVIARIERLRRERKRSARRIAIESNGQGITISECTVGRHLARLGLNRHRDLDPGGTANRTVRPINAG
;
A
#
# COMPACT_ATOMS: atom_id res chain seq x y z
N MET A 1 -15.21 42.44 12.59
CA MET A 1 -15.68 41.26 11.85
C MET A 1 -14.50 40.30 11.75
N ALA A 2 -14.24 39.53 12.81
CA ALA A 2 -13.07 38.66 12.92
C ALA A 2 -13.46 37.46 13.77
N ALA A 3 -14.31 36.60 13.22
CA ALA A 3 -14.75 35.36 13.83
C ALA A 3 -15.12 34.32 12.75
N GLU A 4 -14.33 34.27 11.68
CA GLU A 4 -14.61 33.37 10.55
C GLU A 4 -13.30 32.78 10.04
N MET A 5 -12.62 32.01 10.88
CA MET A 5 -11.61 31.02 10.49
C MET A 5 -11.32 30.21 11.75
N ASP A 6 -11.99 29.06 11.91
CA ASP A 6 -11.74 28.11 13.01
C ASP A 6 -10.39 27.41 12.82
N ILE A 7 -9.30 28.19 12.87
CA ILE A 7 -7.95 27.72 12.64
C ILE A 7 -7.09 28.21 13.79
N SER A 8 -6.48 27.28 14.53
CA SER A 8 -5.63 27.59 15.67
C SER A 8 -4.42 28.46 15.27
N ARG A 9 -3.92 29.27 16.21
CA ARG A 9 -2.70 30.10 16.02
C ARG A 9 -1.50 29.28 15.50
N SER A 10 -1.36 28.03 15.94
CA SER A 10 -0.30 27.12 15.49
C SER A 10 -0.44 26.72 14.03
N CYS A 11 -1.66 26.51 13.56
CA CYS A 11 -1.94 26.25 12.16
C CYS A 11 -1.61 27.51 11.33
N ALA A 12 -2.11 28.69 11.71
CA ALA A 12 -1.81 29.94 11.01
C ALA A 12 -0.30 30.23 10.92
N SER A 13 0.46 29.96 11.99
CA SER A 13 1.92 30.13 12.01
C SER A 13 2.62 29.21 11.01
N THR A 14 2.20 27.93 10.95
CA THR A 14 2.76 26.95 10.00
C THR A 14 2.54 27.36 8.54
N TRP A 15 1.36 27.91 8.21
CA TRP A 15 1.06 28.43 6.88
C TRP A 15 1.90 29.67 6.56
N PHE A 16 2.09 30.56 7.53
CA PHE A 16 2.89 31.77 7.36
C PHE A 16 4.38 31.47 7.17
N ASP A 17 4.95 30.54 7.95
CA ASP A 17 6.34 30.09 7.79
C ASP A 17 6.56 29.45 6.41
N ARG A 18 5.58 28.69 5.91
CA ARG A 18 5.62 28.12 4.56
C ARG A 18 5.59 29.20 3.47
N TYR A 19 4.73 30.20 3.61
CA TYR A 19 4.68 31.35 2.70
C TYR A 19 6.01 32.09 2.66
N ARG A 20 6.64 32.33 3.83
CA ARG A 20 7.95 32.99 3.89
C ARG A 20 9.07 32.18 3.23
N CYS A 21 8.99 30.85 3.27
CA CYS A 21 10.05 29.97 2.75
C CYS A 21 9.87 29.64 1.26
N PHE A 22 8.63 29.49 0.78
CA PHE A 22 8.33 28.98 -0.57
C PHE A 22 7.41 29.88 -1.41
N GLY A 23 7.05 31.07 -0.91
CA GLY A 23 6.13 31.99 -1.59
C GLY A 23 4.73 31.39 -1.77
N GLU A 24 4.06 31.74 -2.87
CA GLU A 24 2.72 31.23 -3.20
C GLU A 24 2.69 29.70 -3.37
N THR A 25 3.80 29.08 -3.79
CA THR A 25 3.96 27.62 -3.86
C THR A 25 3.84 26.95 -2.50
N GLY A 26 4.16 27.67 -1.41
CA GLY A 26 4.02 27.20 -0.03
C GLY A 26 2.59 27.07 0.47
N LEU A 27 1.61 27.66 -0.23
CA LEU A 27 0.17 27.58 0.07
C LEU A 27 -0.54 26.44 -0.69
N LEU A 28 0.15 25.76 -1.61
CA LEU A 28 -0.42 24.58 -2.26
C LEU A 28 -0.61 23.46 -1.24
N ASP A 29 -1.75 22.75 -1.36
CA ASP A 29 -2.03 21.60 -0.50
C ASP A 29 -0.91 20.57 -0.64
N ARG A 30 -0.20 20.35 0.45
CA ARG A 30 0.91 19.40 0.53
C ARG A 30 0.43 18.23 1.34
N PRO A 31 0.58 16.98 0.85
CA PRO A 31 0.16 15.83 1.60
C PRO A 31 0.89 15.82 2.95
N SER A 32 0.11 15.83 4.04
CA SER A 32 0.58 15.82 5.45
C SER A 32 1.27 14.50 5.84
N VAL A 33 1.56 13.64 4.86
CA VAL A 33 2.16 12.32 5.09
C VAL A 33 3.67 12.47 5.27
N PRO A 34 4.25 11.81 6.28
CA PRO A 34 5.70 11.83 6.49
C PRO A 34 6.43 11.28 5.26
N HIS A 35 7.48 11.99 4.84
CA HIS A 35 8.25 11.65 3.64
C HIS A 35 9.04 10.33 3.78
N ARG A 36 9.33 9.89 5.01
CA ARG A 36 9.92 8.59 5.32
C ARG A 36 9.12 7.91 6.42
N TRP A 37 8.75 6.66 6.15
CA TRP A 37 8.09 5.76 7.08
C TRP A 37 9.05 4.59 7.30
N PRO A 38 9.65 4.40 8.50
CA PRO A 38 10.61 3.32 8.74
C PRO A 38 9.95 1.92 8.72
N THR A 39 8.63 1.85 8.86
CA THR A 39 7.82 0.64 8.62
C THR A 39 7.37 0.49 7.16
N ALA A 40 8.02 1.24 6.26
CA ALA A 40 7.93 1.02 4.83
C ALA A 40 8.16 -0.43 4.51
N THR A 41 7.15 -1.08 3.91
CA THR A 41 7.41 -2.35 3.25
C THR A 41 8.49 -2.09 2.22
N PRO A 42 9.67 -2.72 2.34
CA PRO A 42 10.78 -2.41 1.47
C PRO A 42 10.40 -2.68 -0.01
N PRO A 43 10.90 -1.88 -0.96
CA PRO A 43 10.55 -2.01 -2.36
C PRO A 43 10.87 -3.40 -2.93
N GLU A 44 11.93 -4.06 -2.44
CA GLU A 44 12.28 -5.43 -2.81
C GLU A 44 11.20 -6.46 -2.39
N VAL A 45 10.55 -6.23 -1.25
CA VAL A 45 9.45 -7.07 -0.77
C VAL A 45 8.22 -6.86 -1.65
N ILE A 46 7.94 -5.61 -2.05
CA ILE A 46 6.84 -5.28 -2.96
C ILE A 46 7.05 -5.94 -4.33
N ALA A 47 8.25 -5.82 -4.91
CA ALA A 47 8.61 -6.46 -6.17
C ALA A 47 8.46 -7.99 -6.08
N ARG A 48 8.83 -8.58 -4.93
CA ARG A 48 8.63 -10.01 -4.70
C ARG A 48 7.15 -10.40 -4.63
N ILE A 49 6.33 -9.63 -3.91
CA ILE A 49 4.87 -9.83 -3.84
C ILE A 49 4.27 -9.80 -5.25
N GLU A 50 4.65 -8.79 -6.04
CA GLU A 50 4.19 -8.64 -7.43
C GLU A 50 4.57 -9.86 -8.27
N ARG A 51 5.86 -10.26 -8.24
CA ARG A 51 6.36 -11.41 -9.00
C ARG A 51 5.61 -12.70 -8.64
N LEU A 52 5.47 -13.00 -7.35
CA LEU A 52 4.75 -14.18 -6.88
C LEU A 52 3.27 -14.16 -7.30
N ARG A 53 2.69 -12.97 -7.41
CA ARG A 53 1.31 -12.79 -7.83
C ARG A 53 1.14 -12.96 -9.34
N ARG A 54 2.00 -12.37 -10.17
CA ARG A 54 1.92 -12.44 -11.64
C ARG A 54 2.32 -13.81 -12.18
N GLU A 55 3.47 -14.34 -11.75
CA GLU A 55 4.04 -15.57 -12.32
C GLU A 55 3.38 -16.82 -11.76
N ARG A 56 3.09 -16.84 -10.45
CA ARG A 56 2.63 -18.04 -9.74
C ARG A 56 1.16 -17.98 -9.33
N LYS A 57 0.46 -16.88 -9.66
CA LYS A 57 -0.95 -16.61 -9.28
C LYS A 57 -1.22 -16.93 -7.79
N ARG A 58 -0.27 -16.66 -6.90
CA ARG A 58 -0.40 -16.98 -5.46
C ARG A 58 -1.38 -16.03 -4.76
N SER A 59 -2.14 -16.54 -3.79
CA SER A 59 -3.01 -15.73 -2.94
C SER A 59 -2.20 -14.88 -1.96
N ALA A 60 -2.77 -13.77 -1.47
CA ALA A 60 -2.14 -12.90 -0.48
C ALA A 60 -1.65 -13.69 0.75
N ARG A 61 -2.50 -14.59 1.27
CA ARG A 61 -2.14 -15.52 2.35
C ARG A 61 -0.89 -16.34 2.05
N ARG A 62 -0.81 -16.94 0.85
CA ARG A 62 0.31 -17.82 0.49
C ARG A 62 1.61 -17.03 0.31
N ILE A 63 1.52 -15.83 -0.25
CA ILE A 63 2.64 -14.90 -0.37
C ILE A 63 3.15 -14.49 1.02
N ALA A 64 2.24 -14.18 1.96
CA ALA A 64 2.63 -13.86 3.33
C ALA A 64 3.35 -15.04 4.00
N ILE A 65 2.80 -16.25 3.93
CA ILE A 65 3.45 -17.45 4.51
C ILE A 65 4.84 -17.69 3.90
N GLU A 66 4.97 -17.62 2.57
CA GLU A 66 6.26 -17.82 1.90
C GLU A 66 7.29 -16.75 2.30
N SER A 67 6.86 -15.49 2.41
CA SER A 67 7.73 -14.38 2.82
C SER A 67 8.19 -14.54 4.26
N ASN A 68 7.29 -14.91 5.17
CA ASN A 68 7.63 -15.17 6.58
C ASN A 68 8.62 -16.34 6.70
N GLY A 69 8.45 -17.40 5.90
CA GLY A 69 9.40 -18.53 5.84
C GLY A 69 10.80 -18.17 5.32
N GLN A 70 10.96 -17.00 4.71
CA GLN A 70 12.23 -16.45 4.22
C GLN A 70 12.79 -15.35 5.13
N GLY A 71 12.23 -15.18 6.33
CA GLY A 71 12.66 -14.16 7.29
C GLY A 71 12.08 -12.77 7.04
N ILE A 72 11.15 -12.62 6.08
CA ILE A 72 10.48 -11.34 5.78
C ILE A 72 9.14 -11.34 6.52
N THR A 73 9.10 -10.71 7.69
CA THR A 73 7.86 -10.60 8.47
C THR A 73 6.89 -9.64 7.81
N ILE A 74 5.83 -10.18 7.22
CA ILE A 74 4.77 -9.40 6.57
C ILE A 74 3.40 -10.02 6.80
N SER A 75 2.42 -9.17 7.10
CA SER A 75 1.04 -9.61 7.31
C SER A 75 0.33 -9.86 5.97
N GLU A 76 -0.65 -10.77 5.97
CA GLU A 76 -1.54 -10.99 4.83
C GLU A 76 -2.25 -9.69 4.41
N CYS A 77 -2.70 -8.88 5.37
CA CYS A 77 -3.33 -7.58 5.11
C CYS A 77 -2.40 -6.62 4.37
N THR A 78 -1.12 -6.57 4.74
CA THR A 78 -0.12 -5.72 4.08
C THR A 78 0.12 -6.18 2.65
N VAL A 79 0.24 -7.50 2.43
CA VAL A 79 0.33 -8.08 1.08
C VAL A 79 -0.91 -7.71 0.26
N GLY A 80 -2.11 -7.93 0.80
CA GLY A 80 -3.38 -7.60 0.12
C GLY A 80 -3.50 -6.12 -0.23
N ARG A 81 -3.05 -5.21 0.65
CA ARG A 81 -3.02 -3.77 0.38
C ARG A 81 -2.08 -3.42 -0.78
N HIS A 82 -0.89 -4.02 -0.82
CA HIS A 82 0.03 -3.81 -1.95
C HIS A 82 -0.51 -4.39 -3.25
N LEU A 83 -1.12 -5.58 -3.21
CA LEU A 83 -1.78 -6.16 -4.38
C LEU A 83 -2.94 -5.30 -4.89
N ALA A 84 -3.73 -4.69 -3.99
CA ALA A 84 -4.78 -3.77 -4.38
C ALA A 84 -4.22 -2.51 -5.04
N ARG A 85 -3.14 -1.94 -4.49
CA ARG A 85 -2.44 -0.77 -5.08
C ARG A 85 -1.84 -1.08 -6.46
N LEU A 86 -1.36 -2.30 -6.66
CA LEU A 86 -0.82 -2.78 -7.94
C LEU A 86 -1.92 -3.23 -8.92
N GLY A 87 -3.19 -3.22 -8.51
CA GLY A 87 -4.30 -3.72 -9.33
C GLY A 87 -4.27 -5.23 -9.57
N LEU A 88 -3.67 -6.02 -8.67
CA LEU A 88 -3.51 -7.48 -8.80
C LEU A 88 -4.34 -8.27 -7.79
N ASN A 89 -5.27 -7.62 -7.08
CA ASN A 89 -5.99 -8.24 -5.97
C ASN A 89 -7.00 -9.30 -6.43
N ARG A 90 -7.59 -9.14 -7.61
CA ARG A 90 -8.61 -10.07 -8.13
C ARG A 90 -7.99 -10.98 -9.19
N HIS A 91 -8.54 -12.18 -9.31
CA HIS A 91 -8.08 -13.15 -10.33
C HIS A 91 -8.24 -12.63 -11.76
N ARG A 92 -9.29 -11.83 -12.01
CA ARG A 92 -9.54 -11.18 -13.31
C ARG A 92 -8.47 -10.16 -13.69
N ASP A 93 -7.74 -9.63 -12.71
CA ASP A 93 -6.70 -8.64 -12.95
C ASP A 93 -5.35 -9.29 -13.30
N LEU A 94 -5.23 -10.62 -13.11
CA LEU A 94 -4.01 -11.39 -13.38
C LEU A 94 -3.95 -11.95 -14.79
N ASP A 95 -5.11 -12.06 -15.46
CA ASP A 95 -5.25 -12.78 -16.71
C ASP A 95 -6.40 -12.17 -17.52
N PRO A 96 -6.14 -11.50 -18.66
CA PRO A 96 -7.20 -11.06 -19.55
C PRO A 96 -7.97 -12.25 -20.18
N GLY A 97 -7.47 -13.50 -20.06
CA GLY A 97 -8.07 -14.72 -20.62
C GLY A 97 -8.81 -15.63 -19.63
N GLY A 98 -8.87 -15.30 -18.34
CA GLY A 98 -9.77 -15.98 -17.39
C GLY A 98 -9.43 -17.43 -17.00
N THR A 99 -8.18 -17.88 -17.07
CA THR A 99 -7.84 -19.24 -16.60
C THR A 99 -7.83 -19.31 -15.07
N ALA A 100 -8.86 -19.95 -14.50
CA ALA A 100 -9.01 -20.15 -13.07
C ALA A 100 -8.04 -21.23 -12.56
N ASN A 101 -7.11 -20.86 -11.66
CA ASN A 101 -6.14 -21.78 -11.02
C ASN A 101 -6.78 -22.70 -9.94
N ARG A 102 -8.11 -22.90 -9.95
CA ARG A 102 -8.79 -23.74 -8.96
C ARG A 102 -8.52 -25.21 -9.27
N THR A 103 -7.53 -25.78 -8.62
CA THR A 103 -7.40 -27.24 -8.50
C THR A 103 -8.20 -27.69 -7.29
N VAL A 104 -9.31 -28.41 -7.53
CA VAL A 104 -10.05 -29.10 -6.47
C VAL A 104 -9.13 -30.20 -5.96
N ARG A 105 -8.77 -30.16 -4.68
CA ARG A 105 -8.10 -31.29 -4.03
C ARG A 105 -9.18 -32.24 -3.52
N PRO A 106 -9.14 -33.54 -3.85
CA PRO A 106 -10.04 -34.50 -3.22
C PRO A 106 -9.76 -34.51 -1.72
N ILE A 107 -10.82 -34.38 -0.93
CA ILE A 107 -10.80 -34.58 0.51
C ILE A 107 -10.80 -36.10 0.72
N ASN A 108 -9.64 -36.69 1.00
CA ASN A 108 -9.58 -38.07 1.44
C ASN A 108 -10.09 -38.12 2.88
N ALA A 109 -11.34 -38.54 3.07
CA ALA A 109 -11.84 -39.01 4.34
C ALA A 109 -11.33 -40.45 4.51
N GLY A 110 -10.46 -40.65 5.50
CA GLY A 110 -10.04 -41.98 5.98
C GLY A 110 -10.75 -42.33 7.28
#